data_AF-A0A0K2RF03-F1
#
_entry.id   AF-A0A0K2RF03-F1
#
_cell.length_a   1.000
_cell.length_b   1.000
_cell.length_c   1.000
_cell.angle_alpha   90.00
_cell.angle_beta   90.00
_cell.angle_gamma   90.00
#
_symmetry.space_group_name_H-M   'P 1'
#
loop_
_entity.id
_entity.type
_entity.pdbx_description
1 polymer ?
#
loop_
_entity_poly.entity_id
_entity_poly.type
_entity_poly.pdbx_seq_one_letter_code
_entity_poly.pdbx_strand_id
1 'polypeptide(L)'
;MSPAPPTAIGRFLVAYRERLYIVVQLLLKYGQAAQGANVVSIVPGFASMYRTSALAKIEVLAPGLVIEDFNMTFEIHAKKLGRIAFHPSAAVAYTQDPDNLKDYIKQVRRWILGFWQTVRRHGLQFSRFWFVLGLYIVELVASCLFFVLLVPAFLLSSLAAIEVWIFGNRSEVFIFLSGVLRPQDVLIGVFLPDLFLTVLAAVSMRNPRFLLMAPFFPLMRILDAVICLQVLPKAYSASSSGVWVSPVRRIQRQPQEIATPGPSVVRTG
;
A
#
# COMPACT_ATOMS: atom_id res chain seq x y z
N MET A 1 5.69 -4.95 -17.05
CA MET A 1 6.40 -3.73 -17.51
C MET A 1 7.73 -4.14 -18.11
N SER A 2 8.07 -3.52 -19.24
CA SER A 2 9.31 -3.75 -19.96
C SER A 2 10.26 -2.55 -19.79
N PRO A 3 11.58 -2.78 -19.59
CA PRO A 3 12.19 -4.08 -19.38
C PRO A 3 11.86 -4.66 -17.99
N ALA A 4 11.81 -5.98 -17.91
CA ALA A 4 11.67 -6.67 -16.64
C ALA A 4 12.90 -6.42 -15.75
N PRO A 5 12.73 -6.41 -14.41
CA PRO A 5 13.88 -6.34 -13.51
C PRO A 5 14.90 -7.44 -13.79
N PRO A 6 16.21 -7.11 -13.77
CA PRO A 6 17.26 -8.08 -14.11
C PRO A 6 17.36 -9.20 -13.06
N THR A 7 17.14 -8.89 -11.78
CA THR A 7 17.30 -9.82 -10.66
C THR A 7 16.00 -10.52 -10.28
N ALA A 8 16.10 -11.72 -9.69
CA ALA A 8 14.94 -12.46 -9.18
C ALA A 8 14.23 -11.68 -8.03
N ILE A 9 15.01 -11.09 -7.13
CA ILE A 9 14.50 -10.22 -6.05
C ILE A 9 13.74 -9.03 -6.63
N GLY A 10 14.27 -8.38 -7.67
CA GLY A 10 13.59 -7.27 -8.31
C GLY A 10 12.28 -7.67 -8.96
N ARG A 11 12.24 -8.83 -9.64
CA ARG A 11 11.00 -9.39 -10.18
C ARG A 11 9.98 -9.67 -9.09
N PHE A 12 10.42 -10.19 -7.94
CA PHE A 12 9.58 -10.43 -6.78
C PHE A 12 9.02 -9.13 -6.17
N LEU A 13 9.86 -8.11 -5.94
CA LEU A 13 9.44 -6.83 -5.37
C LEU A 13 8.44 -6.10 -6.27
N VAL A 14 8.68 -6.09 -7.58
CA VAL A 14 7.76 -5.51 -8.55
C VAL A 14 6.44 -6.28 -8.57
N ALA A 15 6.47 -7.62 -8.54
CA ALA A 15 5.25 -8.43 -8.45
C ALA A 15 4.48 -8.17 -7.14
N TYR A 16 5.16 -8.04 -6.00
CA TYR A 16 4.52 -7.68 -4.74
C TYR A 16 3.81 -6.31 -4.83
N ARG A 17 4.48 -5.29 -5.40
CA ARG A 17 3.89 -3.96 -5.61
C ARG A 17 2.70 -3.99 -6.55
N GLU A 18 2.82 -4.68 -7.69
CA GLU A 18 1.74 -4.86 -8.65
C GLU A 18 0.53 -5.53 -8.00
N ARG A 19 0.74 -6.63 -7.27
CA ARG A 19 -0.31 -7.33 -6.50
C ARG A 19 -1.02 -6.38 -5.54
N LEU A 20 -0.26 -5.60 -4.77
CA LEU A 20 -0.82 -4.65 -3.81
C LEU A 20 -1.68 -3.60 -4.52
N TYR A 21 -1.21 -3.04 -5.64
CA TYR A 21 -1.97 -2.03 -6.38
C TYR A 21 -3.32 -2.57 -6.86
N ILE A 22 -3.35 -3.77 -7.44
CA ILE A 22 -4.58 -4.40 -7.95
C ILE A 22 -5.55 -4.65 -6.81
N VAL A 23 -5.08 -5.24 -5.71
CA VAL A 23 -5.92 -5.54 -4.55
C VAL A 23 -6.49 -4.26 -3.95
N VAL A 24 -5.67 -3.22 -3.77
CA VAL A 24 -6.13 -1.92 -3.24
C VAL A 24 -7.08 -1.23 -4.21
N GLN A 25 -6.82 -1.28 -5.52
CA GLN A 25 -7.69 -0.68 -6.51
C GLN A 25 -9.07 -1.35 -6.52
N LEU A 26 -9.11 -2.67 -6.60
CA LEU A 26 -10.34 -3.46 -6.64
C LEU A 26 -11.15 -3.38 -5.35
N LEU A 27 -10.50 -3.57 -4.20
CA LEU A 27 -11.20 -3.72 -2.92
C LEU A 27 -11.44 -2.40 -2.19
N LEU A 28 -10.61 -1.38 -2.41
CA LEU A 28 -10.71 -0.11 -1.68
C LEU A 28 -11.05 1.07 -2.60
N LYS A 29 -10.32 1.27 -3.70
CA LYS A 29 -10.45 2.52 -4.48
C LYS A 29 -11.82 2.70 -5.13
N TYR A 30 -12.41 1.64 -5.70
CA TYR A 30 -13.77 1.74 -6.24
C TYR A 30 -14.80 2.09 -5.16
N GLY A 31 -14.73 1.45 -4.00
CA GLY A 31 -15.61 1.75 -2.86
C GLY A 31 -15.46 3.18 -2.36
N GLN A 32 -14.21 3.64 -2.18
CA GLN A 32 -13.92 5.00 -1.74
C GLN A 32 -14.38 6.06 -2.76
N ALA A 33 -14.26 5.79 -4.06
CA ALA A 33 -14.62 6.70 -5.14
C ALA A 33 -16.11 6.64 -5.55
N ALA A 34 -16.88 5.68 -5.00
CA ALA A 34 -18.31 5.57 -5.25
C ALA A 34 -19.03 6.88 -4.90
N GLN A 35 -20.06 7.22 -5.67
CA GLN A 35 -20.71 8.53 -5.58
C GLN A 35 -21.30 8.82 -4.20
N GLY A 36 -21.86 7.80 -3.53
CA GLY A 36 -22.41 7.93 -2.18
C GLY A 36 -21.34 8.02 -1.08
N ALA A 37 -20.15 7.46 -1.31
CA ALA A 37 -19.06 7.47 -0.34
C ALA A 37 -18.23 8.76 -0.46
N ASN A 38 -17.58 8.97 -1.62
CA ASN A 38 -16.67 10.09 -1.89
C ASN A 38 -15.65 10.31 -0.74
N VAL A 39 -14.88 9.27 -0.43
CA VAL A 39 -13.92 9.24 0.70
C VAL A 39 -12.52 8.77 0.27
N VAL A 40 -12.14 9.04 -0.99
CA VAL A 40 -10.81 8.67 -1.50
C VAL A 40 -9.71 9.31 -0.64
N SER A 41 -8.87 8.46 -0.03
CA SER A 41 -7.82 8.89 0.90
C SER A 41 -6.48 9.21 0.26
N ILE A 42 -6.29 8.84 -1.01
CA ILE A 42 -5.10 9.19 -1.77
C ILE A 42 -5.39 9.16 -3.27
N VAL A 43 -5.07 10.25 -3.95
CA VAL A 43 -5.01 10.36 -5.41
C VAL A 43 -3.53 10.31 -5.81
N PRO A 44 -3.08 9.28 -6.54
CA PRO A 44 -1.68 9.13 -6.88
C PRO A 44 -1.24 10.18 -7.92
N GLY A 45 -0.11 10.85 -7.69
CA GLY A 45 0.36 11.95 -8.52
C GLY A 45 0.63 11.57 -9.98
N PHE A 46 1.09 10.34 -10.24
CA PHE A 46 1.44 9.88 -11.59
C PHE A 46 0.24 9.66 -12.52
N ALA A 47 -0.99 9.57 -12.00
CA ALA A 47 -2.19 9.27 -12.77
C ALA A 47 -3.40 10.04 -12.21
N SER A 48 -3.30 11.37 -12.20
CA SER A 48 -4.34 12.26 -11.68
C SER A 48 -4.57 13.48 -12.56
N MET A 49 -5.81 14.00 -12.53
CA MET A 49 -6.20 15.21 -13.24
C MET A 49 -7.10 16.04 -12.32
N TYR A 50 -6.83 17.34 -12.25
CA TYR A 50 -7.55 18.26 -11.38
C TYR A 50 -8.24 19.33 -12.21
N ARG A 51 -9.45 19.75 -11.79
CA ARG A 51 -10.07 20.96 -12.32
C ARG A 51 -9.23 22.15 -11.90
N THR A 52 -8.94 23.06 -12.83
CA THR A 52 -8.17 24.28 -12.57
C THR A 52 -8.76 25.11 -11.42
N SER A 53 -10.09 25.20 -11.34
CA SER A 53 -10.81 25.88 -10.27
C SER A 53 -10.64 25.26 -8.88
N ALA A 54 -10.43 23.94 -8.80
CA ALA A 54 -10.11 23.26 -7.55
C ALA A 54 -8.62 23.41 -7.22
N LEU A 55 -7.74 23.19 -8.21
CA LEU A 55 -6.29 23.29 -8.05
C LEU A 55 -5.85 24.67 -7.56
N ALA A 56 -6.48 25.74 -8.06
CA ALA A 56 -6.23 27.12 -7.61
C ALA A 56 -6.50 27.35 -6.11
N LYS A 57 -7.24 26.46 -5.45
CA LYS A 57 -7.57 26.52 -4.02
C LYS A 57 -6.78 25.53 -3.17
N ILE A 58 -6.02 24.62 -3.80
CA ILE A 58 -5.23 23.59 -3.11
C ILE A 58 -3.82 24.15 -2.86
N GLU A 59 -3.35 24.02 -1.62
CA GLU A 59 -1.96 24.30 -1.29
C GLU A 59 -1.09 23.09 -1.69
N VAL A 60 -0.53 23.13 -2.90
CA VAL A 60 0.25 22.00 -3.45
C VAL A 60 1.57 21.81 -2.68
N LEU A 61 2.33 22.88 -2.51
CA LEU A 61 3.64 22.88 -1.85
C LEU A 61 3.54 23.29 -0.39
N ALA A 62 2.79 22.51 0.39
CA ALA A 62 2.64 22.77 1.82
C ALA A 62 3.94 22.49 2.59
N PRO A 63 4.46 23.45 3.39
CA PRO A 63 5.69 23.25 4.17
C PRO A 63 5.60 22.08 5.14
N GLY A 64 6.72 21.37 5.31
CA GLY A 64 6.84 20.28 6.27
C GLY A 64 6.26 18.93 5.81
N LEU A 65 5.76 18.83 4.58
CA LEU A 65 5.29 17.59 3.99
C LEU A 65 6.33 17.00 3.03
N VAL A 66 6.56 15.70 3.18
CA VAL A 66 7.46 14.93 2.29
C VAL A 66 6.79 14.53 0.97
N ILE A 67 5.46 14.53 0.93
CA ILE A 67 4.63 14.14 -0.22
C ILE A 67 3.43 15.08 -0.32
N GLU A 68 3.23 15.64 -1.50
CA GLU A 68 2.15 16.55 -1.86
C GLU A 68 0.80 15.83 -2.09
N ASP A 69 0.81 14.64 -2.69
CA ASP A 69 -0.40 13.91 -3.12
C ASP A 69 -1.43 13.69 -2.01
N PHE A 70 -0.97 13.30 -0.82
CA PHE A 70 -1.84 13.13 0.35
C PHE A 70 -2.48 14.47 0.75
N ASN A 71 -1.68 15.54 0.82
CA ASN A 71 -2.19 16.87 1.18
C ASN A 71 -3.21 17.35 0.17
N MET A 72 -2.89 17.27 -1.12
CA MET A 72 -3.80 17.67 -2.18
C MET A 72 -5.13 16.92 -2.10
N THR A 73 -5.08 15.62 -1.79
CA THR A 73 -6.29 14.81 -1.60
C THR A 73 -7.11 15.26 -0.39
N PHE A 74 -6.47 15.54 0.75
CA PHE A 74 -7.14 15.96 1.98
C PHE A 74 -7.74 17.37 1.84
N GLU A 75 -7.03 18.28 1.15
CA GLU A 75 -7.48 19.63 0.82
C GLU A 75 -8.79 19.62 0.02
N ILE A 76 -8.96 18.68 -0.91
CA ILE A 76 -10.24 18.52 -1.64
C ILE A 76 -11.39 18.25 -0.68
N HIS A 77 -11.20 17.35 0.29
CA HIS A 77 -12.22 17.01 1.27
C HIS A 77 -12.46 18.14 2.28
N ALA A 78 -11.39 18.69 2.84
CA ALA A 78 -11.44 19.74 3.86
C ALA A 78 -12.10 21.02 3.32
N LYS A 79 -11.74 21.43 2.10
CA LYS A 79 -12.30 22.63 1.44
C LYS A 79 -13.54 22.33 0.59
N LYS A 80 -14.05 21.10 0.61
CA LYS A 80 -15.24 20.66 -0.15
C LYS A 80 -15.16 21.02 -1.64
N LEU A 81 -14.02 20.77 -2.27
CA LEU A 81 -13.73 21.17 -3.66
C LEU A 81 -14.37 20.28 -4.74
N GLY A 82 -15.18 19.30 -4.32
CA GLY A 82 -15.94 18.44 -5.21
C GLY A 82 -15.73 16.95 -4.91
N ARG A 83 -16.04 16.13 -5.93
CA ARG A 83 -15.91 14.67 -5.86
C ARG A 83 -14.61 14.21 -6.51
N ILE A 84 -13.99 13.20 -5.91
CA ILE A 84 -12.88 12.46 -6.50
C ILE A 84 -13.45 11.22 -7.19
N ALA A 85 -13.35 11.16 -8.52
CA ALA A 85 -13.77 10.02 -9.32
C ALA A 85 -12.58 9.14 -9.69
N PHE A 86 -12.77 7.82 -9.71
CA PHE A 86 -11.78 6.85 -10.16
C PHE A 86 -12.26 6.21 -11.46
N HIS A 87 -11.59 6.50 -12.57
CA HIS A 87 -11.91 5.99 -13.90
C HIS A 87 -10.72 5.22 -14.49
N PRO A 88 -10.66 3.90 -14.32
CA PRO A 88 -9.54 3.07 -14.79
C PRO A 88 -9.29 3.11 -16.29
N SER A 89 -10.34 3.34 -17.09
CA SER A 89 -10.25 3.41 -18.56
C SER A 89 -9.87 4.81 -19.08
N ALA A 90 -9.76 5.82 -18.21
CA ALA A 90 -9.54 7.20 -18.65
C ALA A 90 -8.12 7.46 -19.13
N ALA A 91 -7.12 6.77 -18.56
CA ALA A 91 -5.72 6.92 -18.95
C ALA A 91 -4.90 5.69 -18.58
N VAL A 92 -3.85 5.43 -19.35
CA VAL A 92 -2.83 4.42 -19.05
C VAL A 92 -1.57 5.13 -18.58
N ALA A 93 -1.15 4.89 -17.35
CA ALA A 93 0.08 5.42 -16.80
C ALA A 93 1.11 4.30 -16.61
N TYR A 94 2.28 4.46 -17.24
CA TYR A 94 3.40 3.53 -17.09
C TYR A 94 4.31 4.01 -15.96
N THR A 95 4.50 3.16 -14.94
CA THR A 95 5.41 3.43 -13.81
C THR A 95 6.60 2.48 -13.83
N GLN A 96 7.62 2.79 -13.03
CA GLN A 96 8.70 1.85 -12.73
C GLN A 96 8.82 1.74 -11.21
N ASP A 97 8.44 0.58 -10.66
CA ASP A 97 8.62 0.29 -9.23
C ASP A 97 10.08 -0.08 -8.90
N PRO A 98 10.51 0.11 -7.64
CA PRO A 98 11.82 -0.32 -7.16
C PRO A 98 12.05 -1.82 -7.35
N ASP A 99 13.23 -2.17 -7.85
CA ASP A 99 13.66 -3.56 -8.10
C ASP A 99 14.72 -4.05 -7.11
N ASN A 100 14.98 -3.28 -6.07
CA ASN A 100 15.86 -3.67 -4.99
C ASN A 100 15.26 -3.24 -3.64
N LEU A 101 15.65 -3.97 -2.60
CA LEU A 101 15.06 -3.82 -1.28
C LEU A 101 15.34 -2.45 -0.65
N LYS A 102 16.53 -1.88 -0.90
CA LYS A 102 16.93 -0.58 -0.34
C LYS A 102 16.02 0.54 -0.83
N ASP A 103 15.81 0.62 -2.14
CA ASP A 103 14.96 1.64 -2.75
C ASP A 103 13.48 1.42 -2.43
N TYR A 104 13.04 0.16 -2.38
CA TYR A 104 11.71 -0.20 -1.91
C TYR A 104 11.45 0.32 -0.49
N ILE A 105 12.35 0.04 0.46
CA ILE A 105 12.21 0.49 1.86
C ILE A 105 12.20 2.02 1.92
N LYS A 106 13.07 2.69 1.16
CA LYS A 106 13.11 4.16 1.09
C LYS A 106 11.79 4.73 0.59
N GLN A 107 11.19 4.13 -0.44
CA GLN A 107 9.91 4.55 -0.99
C GLN A 107 8.77 4.35 0.00
N VAL A 108 8.65 3.17 0.61
CA VAL A 108 7.59 2.86 1.58
C VAL A 108 7.69 3.78 2.81
N ARG A 109 8.91 4.01 3.33
CA ARG A 109 9.14 4.97 4.42
C ARG A 109 8.63 6.36 4.07
N ARG A 110 8.91 6.82 2.84
CA ARG A 110 8.47 8.12 2.35
C ARG A 110 6.94 8.21 2.33
N TRP A 111 6.26 7.19 1.81
CA TRP A 111 4.80 7.14 1.73
C TRP A 111 4.13 7.18 3.09
N ILE A 112 4.62 6.37 4.03
CA ILE A 112 4.08 6.32 5.39
C ILE A 112 4.32 7.64 6.12
N LEU A 113 5.51 8.22 5.96
CA LEU A 113 5.82 9.52 6.54
C LEU A 113 4.90 10.62 6.01
N GLY A 114 4.71 10.69 4.69
CA GLY A 114 3.82 11.66 4.05
C GLY A 114 2.35 11.50 4.48
N PHE A 115 1.87 10.27 4.63
CA PHE A 115 0.54 9.98 5.15
C PHE A 115 0.35 10.56 6.56
N TRP A 116 1.21 10.20 7.51
CA TRP A 116 1.08 10.65 8.90
C TRP A 116 1.29 12.16 9.08
N GLN A 117 2.23 12.76 8.34
CA GLN A 117 2.41 14.21 8.33
C GLN A 117 1.15 14.94 7.84
N THR A 118 0.46 14.39 6.83
CA THR A 118 -0.79 14.97 6.31
C THR A 118 -1.93 14.81 7.30
N VAL A 119 -2.09 13.63 7.90
CA VAL A 119 -3.09 13.39 8.96
C VAL A 119 -2.89 14.37 10.12
N ARG A 120 -1.65 14.57 10.55
CA ARG A 120 -1.31 15.55 11.60
C ARG A 120 -1.63 16.98 11.20
N ARG A 121 -1.32 17.38 9.96
CA ARG A 121 -1.53 18.75 9.45
C ARG A 121 -3.01 19.13 9.45
N HIS A 122 -3.87 18.25 8.95
CA HIS A 122 -5.29 18.56 8.79
C HIS A 122 -6.10 18.41 10.09
N GLY A 123 -5.58 17.65 11.05
CA GLY A 123 -6.26 17.36 12.32
C GLY A 123 -7.55 16.57 12.14
N LEU A 124 -8.12 16.05 13.22
CA LEU A 124 -9.41 15.36 13.15
C LEU A 124 -10.50 16.38 12.84
N GLN A 125 -11.31 16.11 11.81
CA GLN A 125 -12.47 16.95 11.47
C GLN A 125 -13.73 16.09 11.45
N PHE A 126 -14.89 16.70 11.69
CA PHE A 126 -16.16 15.99 11.64
C PHE A 126 -16.65 15.86 10.19
N SER A 127 -16.28 14.78 9.52
CA SER A 127 -16.76 14.48 8.16
C SER A 127 -16.78 12.98 7.88
N ARG A 128 -17.55 12.57 6.86
CA ARG A 128 -17.59 11.16 6.40
C ARG A 128 -16.21 10.67 6.00
N PHE A 129 -15.42 11.53 5.35
CA PHE A 129 -14.04 11.25 4.99
C PHE A 129 -13.20 10.90 6.22
N TRP A 130 -13.26 11.73 7.26
CA TRP A 130 -12.49 11.50 8.50
C TRP A 130 -12.96 10.28 9.29
N PHE A 131 -14.25 9.96 9.27
CA PHE A 131 -14.76 8.74 9.88
C PHE A 131 -14.16 7.49 9.22
N VAL A 132 -14.24 7.40 7.88
CA VAL A 132 -13.68 6.27 7.13
C VAL A 132 -12.16 6.22 7.22
N LEU A 133 -11.49 7.38 7.16
CA LEU A 133 -10.05 7.48 7.35
C LEU A 133 -9.62 7.02 8.75
N GLY A 134 -10.40 7.34 9.78
CA GLY A 134 -10.17 6.88 11.15
C GLY A 134 -10.25 5.36 11.28
N LEU A 135 -11.30 4.75 10.70
CA LEU A 135 -11.41 3.29 10.64
C LEU A 135 -10.22 2.65 9.91
N TYR A 136 -9.82 3.22 8.77
CA TYR A 136 -8.64 2.76 8.02
C TYR A 136 -7.35 2.88 8.83
N ILE A 137 -7.18 3.97 9.61
CA ILE A 137 -6.02 4.15 10.49
C ILE A 137 -5.99 3.08 11.60
N VAL A 138 -7.14 2.82 12.24
CA VAL A 138 -7.25 1.79 13.28
C VAL A 138 -6.93 0.42 12.71
N GLU A 139 -7.52 0.06 11.56
CA GLU A 139 -7.24 -1.19 10.85
C GLU A 139 -5.75 -1.31 10.49
N LEU A 140 -5.14 -0.25 9.94
CA LEU A 140 -3.74 -0.21 9.56
C LEU A 140 -2.83 -0.45 10.76
N VAL A 141 -3.02 0.28 11.86
CA VAL A 141 -2.18 0.16 13.06
C VAL A 141 -2.37 -1.20 13.71
N ALA A 142 -3.60 -1.68 13.86
CA ALA A 142 -3.89 -3.01 14.39
C ALA A 142 -3.26 -4.12 13.54
N SER A 143 -3.36 -4.02 12.20
CA SER A 143 -2.72 -4.95 11.28
C SER A 143 -1.20 -4.92 11.39
N CYS A 144 -0.60 -3.73 11.52
CA CYS A 144 0.85 -3.61 11.68
C CYS A 144 1.32 -4.26 13.00
N LEU A 145 0.62 -4.01 14.10
CA LEU A 145 0.90 -4.65 15.39
C LEU A 145 0.77 -6.17 15.30
N PHE A 146 -0.31 -6.66 14.69
CA PHE A 146 -0.52 -8.09 14.46
C PHE A 146 0.64 -8.73 13.71
N PHE A 147 1.04 -8.18 12.54
CA PHE A 147 2.13 -8.76 11.74
C PHE A 147 3.50 -8.67 12.41
N VAL A 148 3.76 -7.63 13.21
CA VAL A 148 5.03 -7.51 13.95
C VAL A 148 5.09 -8.49 15.12
N LEU A 149 3.97 -8.68 15.83
CA LEU A 149 3.88 -9.62 16.95
C LEU A 149 3.74 -11.08 16.52
N LEU A 150 3.32 -11.32 15.27
CA LEU A 150 3.11 -12.67 14.72
C LEU A 150 4.36 -13.55 14.86
N VAL A 151 5.53 -13.05 14.45
CA VAL A 151 6.78 -13.81 14.47
C VAL A 151 7.22 -14.16 15.90
N PRO A 152 7.40 -13.20 16.84
CA PRO A 152 7.78 -13.55 18.20
C PRO A 152 6.74 -14.42 18.90
N ALA A 153 5.45 -14.17 18.71
CA ALA A 153 4.39 -15.02 19.28
C ALA A 153 4.48 -16.45 18.74
N PHE A 154 4.66 -16.62 17.43
CA PHE A 154 4.79 -17.94 16.80
C PHE A 154 6.02 -18.70 17.29
N LEU A 155 7.16 -18.02 17.43
CA LEU A 155 8.38 -18.62 17.96
C LEU A 155 8.21 -19.05 19.42
N LEU A 156 7.63 -18.19 20.27
CA LEU A 156 7.35 -18.52 21.67
C LEU A 156 6.40 -19.71 21.80
N SER A 157 5.31 -19.73 21.03
CA SER A 157 4.38 -20.86 21.03
C SER A 157 5.01 -22.15 20.52
N SER A 158 5.84 -22.07 19.47
CA SER A 158 6.52 -23.24 18.92
C SER A 158 7.54 -23.83 19.89
N LEU A 159 8.32 -22.98 20.56
CA LEU A 159 9.28 -23.41 21.58
C LEU A 159 8.58 -24.02 22.80
N ALA A 160 7.48 -23.42 23.25
CA ALA A 160 6.67 -23.96 24.33
C ALA A 160 6.04 -25.32 23.96
N ALA A 161 5.57 -25.48 22.72
CA ALA A 161 5.06 -26.76 22.22
C ALA A 161 6.14 -27.85 22.20
N ILE A 162 7.37 -27.51 21.81
CA ILE A 162 8.49 -28.44 21.85
C ILE A 162 8.84 -28.83 23.29
N GLU A 163 8.87 -27.88 24.22
CA GLU A 163 9.12 -28.15 25.64
C GLU A 163 8.10 -29.14 26.21
N VAL A 164 6.81 -28.87 26.01
CA VAL A 164 5.71 -29.75 26.46
C VAL A 164 5.82 -31.14 25.83
N TRP A 165 6.21 -31.23 24.56
CA TRP A 165 6.39 -32.51 23.88
C TRP A 165 7.55 -33.34 24.44
N ILE A 166 8.67 -32.70 24.83
CA ILE A 166 9.88 -33.39 25.33
C ILE A 166 9.75 -33.72 26.81
N PHE A 167 9.35 -32.76 27.64
CA PHE A 167 9.41 -32.87 29.11
C PHE A 167 8.05 -33.19 29.75
N GLY A 168 6.97 -33.18 28.95
CA GLY A 168 5.60 -33.37 29.39
C GLY A 168 5.00 -32.12 30.04
N ASN A 169 3.82 -32.28 30.63
CA ASN A 169 3.02 -31.19 31.20
C ASN A 169 3.51 -30.73 32.58
N ARG A 170 4.78 -30.35 32.70
CA ARG A 170 5.39 -29.96 33.99
C ARG A 170 5.06 -28.54 34.43
N SER A 171 4.71 -27.67 33.48
CA SER A 171 4.42 -26.26 33.72
C SER A 171 3.19 -25.82 32.95
N GLU A 172 2.19 -25.29 33.67
CA GLU A 172 0.97 -24.73 33.09
C GLU A 172 1.26 -23.56 32.13
N VAL A 173 2.35 -22.83 32.37
CA VAL A 173 2.77 -21.70 31.53
C VAL A 173 3.15 -22.18 30.13
N PHE A 174 3.92 -23.26 29.99
CA PHE A 174 4.31 -23.77 28.68
C PHE A 174 3.11 -24.40 27.94
N ILE A 175 2.19 -25.04 28.67
CA ILE A 175 0.94 -25.53 28.08
C ILE A 175 0.13 -24.38 27.51
N PHE A 176 -0.08 -23.30 28.29
CA PHE A 176 -0.78 -22.11 27.82
C PHE A 176 -0.09 -21.49 26.59
N LEU A 177 1.21 -21.23 26.67
CA LEU A 177 1.98 -20.61 25.59
C LEU A 177 1.97 -21.44 24.30
N SER A 178 2.00 -22.78 24.41
CA SER A 178 1.94 -23.68 23.24
C SER A 178 0.63 -23.54 22.46
N GLY A 179 -0.46 -23.14 23.13
CA GLY A 179 -1.78 -22.95 22.54
C GLY A 179 -2.04 -21.55 21.97
N VAL A 180 -1.18 -20.55 22.27
CA VAL A 180 -1.41 -19.15 21.87
C VAL A 180 -1.44 -18.96 20.35
N LEU A 181 -0.48 -19.55 19.63
CA LEU A 181 -0.43 -19.44 18.17
C LEU A 181 0.14 -20.72 17.56
N ARG A 182 -0.74 -21.57 17.02
CA ARG A 182 -0.34 -22.85 16.42
C ARG A 182 -0.05 -22.68 14.94
N PRO A 183 0.72 -23.61 14.31
CA PRO A 183 0.99 -23.57 12.87
C PRO A 183 -0.28 -23.50 12.00
N GLN A 184 -1.34 -24.22 12.39
CA GLN A 184 -2.63 -24.17 11.69
C GLN A 184 -3.30 -22.78 11.75
N ASP A 185 -3.14 -22.04 12.85
CA ASP A 185 -3.74 -20.73 13.03
C ASP A 185 -3.03 -19.71 12.12
N VAL A 186 -1.70 -19.85 11.95
CA VAL A 186 -0.92 -19.05 10.98
C VAL A 186 -1.29 -19.41 9.54
N LEU A 187 -1.45 -20.70 9.24
CA LEU A 187 -1.85 -21.15 7.91
C LEU A 187 -3.23 -20.59 7.52
N ILE A 188 -4.22 -20.73 8.39
CA ILE A 188 -5.61 -20.32 8.14
C ILE A 188 -5.77 -18.79 8.25
N GLY A 189 -5.13 -18.15 9.23
CA GLY A 189 -5.31 -16.74 9.53
C GLY A 189 -4.44 -15.80 8.69
N VAL A 190 -3.31 -16.27 8.17
CA VAL A 190 -2.34 -15.43 7.43
C VAL A 190 -2.14 -15.90 6.01
N PHE A 191 -1.73 -17.16 5.83
CA PHE A 191 -1.37 -17.65 4.49
C PHE A 191 -2.58 -17.80 3.58
N LEU A 192 -3.69 -18.36 4.06
CA LEU A 192 -4.87 -18.61 3.23
C LEU A 192 -5.54 -17.31 2.74
N PRO A 193 -5.73 -16.27 3.59
CA PRO A 193 -6.24 -14.97 3.12
C PRO A 193 -5.26 -14.27 2.19
N ASP A 194 -3.95 -14.32 2.45
CA ASP A 194 -2.97 -13.71 1.54
C ASP A 194 -2.89 -14.43 0.19
N LEU A 195 -3.02 -15.76 0.19
CA LEU A 195 -3.14 -16.57 -1.01
C LEU A 195 -4.42 -16.22 -1.78
N PHE A 196 -5.55 -16.05 -1.11
CA PHE A 196 -6.80 -15.59 -1.74
C PHE A 196 -6.61 -14.24 -2.46
N LEU A 197 -6.02 -13.26 -1.78
CA LEU A 197 -5.69 -11.96 -2.40
C LEU A 197 -4.71 -12.10 -3.57
N THR A 198 -3.80 -13.07 -3.50
CA THR A 198 -2.84 -13.36 -4.56
C THR A 198 -3.50 -14.02 -5.77
N VAL A 199 -4.43 -14.95 -5.55
CA VAL A 199 -5.27 -15.55 -6.61
C VAL A 199 -6.10 -14.47 -7.28
N LEU A 200 -6.73 -13.58 -6.51
CA LEU A 200 -7.48 -12.44 -7.05
C LEU A 200 -6.62 -11.60 -8.00
N ALA A 201 -5.39 -11.25 -7.58
CA ALA A 201 -4.45 -10.51 -8.42
C ALA A 201 -4.01 -11.31 -9.66
N ALA A 202 -3.74 -12.61 -9.51
CA ALA A 202 -3.32 -13.49 -10.59
C ALA A 202 -4.39 -13.63 -11.68
N VAL A 203 -5.65 -13.80 -11.28
CA VAL A 203 -6.80 -13.88 -12.17
C VAL A 203 -7.04 -12.53 -12.85
N SER A 204 -7.03 -11.43 -12.09
CA SER A 204 -7.28 -10.08 -12.61
C SER A 204 -6.26 -9.66 -13.65
N MET A 205 -4.98 -10.01 -13.46
CA MET A 205 -3.90 -9.69 -14.40
C MET A 205 -3.62 -10.79 -15.42
N ARG A 206 -4.34 -11.92 -15.34
CA ARG A 206 -4.09 -13.13 -16.14
C ARG A 206 -2.62 -13.55 -16.10
N ASN A 207 -2.02 -13.49 -14.92
CA ASN A 207 -0.59 -13.71 -14.73
C ASN A 207 -0.32 -14.73 -13.61
N PRO A 208 -0.09 -16.01 -13.94
CA PRO A 208 0.06 -17.06 -12.93
C PRO A 208 1.34 -16.92 -12.10
N ARG A 209 2.29 -16.07 -12.51
CA ARG A 209 3.57 -15.87 -11.79
C ARG A 209 3.39 -15.45 -10.34
N PHE A 210 2.29 -14.77 -10.02
CA PHE A 210 2.00 -14.36 -8.64
C PHE A 210 1.85 -15.57 -7.71
N LEU A 211 1.31 -16.69 -8.21
CA LEU A 211 1.10 -17.91 -7.42
C LEU A 211 2.43 -18.56 -7.03
N LEU A 212 3.43 -18.52 -7.90
CA LEU A 212 4.78 -19.02 -7.61
C LEU A 212 5.46 -18.20 -6.50
N MET A 213 5.12 -16.92 -6.37
CA MET A 213 5.68 -16.00 -5.38
C MET A 213 4.84 -15.89 -4.11
N ALA A 214 3.62 -16.44 -4.11
CA ALA A 214 2.63 -16.32 -3.04
C ALA A 214 3.17 -16.67 -1.65
N PRO A 215 3.94 -17.78 -1.47
CA PRO A 215 4.44 -18.15 -0.14
C PRO A 215 5.33 -17.08 0.52
N PHE A 216 5.94 -16.19 -0.26
CA PHE A 216 6.87 -15.18 0.22
C PHE A 216 6.23 -13.81 0.44
N PHE A 217 5.02 -13.56 -0.05
CA PHE A 217 4.34 -12.27 0.13
C PHE A 217 4.01 -11.91 1.60
N PRO A 218 3.67 -12.86 2.49
CA PRO A 218 3.51 -12.56 3.90
C PRO A 218 4.78 -11.95 4.55
N LEU A 219 5.97 -12.35 4.11
CA LEU A 219 7.24 -11.78 4.60
C LEU A 219 7.34 -10.28 4.29
N MET A 220 6.89 -9.88 3.10
CA MET A 220 6.83 -8.47 2.72
C MET A 220 5.80 -7.68 3.54
N ARG A 221 4.68 -8.30 3.94
CA ARG A 221 3.70 -7.66 4.82
C ARG A 221 4.28 -7.41 6.22
N ILE A 222 5.05 -8.35 6.75
CA ILE A 222 5.78 -8.17 8.01
C ILE A 222 6.78 -7.02 7.87
N LEU A 223 7.57 -6.99 6.79
CA LEU A 223 8.49 -5.88 6.52
C LEU A 223 7.78 -4.53 6.45
N ASP A 224 6.69 -4.43 5.69
CA ASP A 224 5.90 -3.19 5.56
C ASP A 224 5.33 -2.75 6.92
N ALA A 225 4.85 -3.69 7.73
CA ALA A 225 4.34 -3.44 9.09
C ALA A 225 5.42 -2.90 10.04
N VAL A 226 6.62 -3.52 10.03
CA VAL A 226 7.78 -3.03 10.79
C VAL A 226 8.14 -1.61 10.38
N ILE A 227 8.23 -1.35 9.06
CA ILE A 227 8.54 -0.01 8.55
C ILE A 227 7.47 0.99 8.98
N CYS A 228 6.20 0.60 8.95
CA CYS A 228 5.09 1.47 9.33
C CYS A 228 5.20 1.94 10.79
N LEU A 229 5.40 1.00 11.72
CA LEU A 229 5.53 1.34 13.14
C LEU A 229 6.81 2.13 13.43
N GLN A 230 7.92 1.86 12.74
CA GLN A 230 9.17 2.61 12.90
C GLN A 230 9.08 4.06 12.41
N VAL A 231 8.28 4.32 11.38
CA VAL A 231 8.16 5.65 10.76
C VAL A 231 7.11 6.52 11.47
N LEU A 232 6.09 5.90 12.08
CA LEU A 232 5.00 6.61 12.75
C LEU A 232 5.51 7.67 13.76
N PRO A 233 6.45 7.38 14.69
CA PRO A 233 6.98 8.40 15.59
C PRO A 233 7.75 9.51 14.86
N LYS A 234 8.43 9.18 13.76
CA LYS A 234 9.23 10.13 12.97
C LYS A 234 8.36 11.15 12.23
N ALA A 235 7.08 10.88 12.02
CA ALA A 235 6.15 11.85 11.46
C ALA A 235 5.98 13.10 12.34
N TYR A 236 6.29 12.99 13.64
CA TYR A 236 6.19 14.09 14.59
C TYR A 236 7.51 14.86 14.79
N SER A 237 8.65 14.31 14.36
CA SER A 237 9.98 14.91 14.56
C SER A 237 10.72 15.28 13.27
N ALA A 238 10.41 14.62 12.15
CA ALA A 238 11.09 14.88 10.89
C ALA A 238 10.51 16.12 10.19
N SER A 239 11.36 17.12 9.92
CA SER A 239 11.08 18.19 8.99
C SER A 239 11.58 17.81 7.59
N SER A 240 10.89 18.27 6.54
CA SER A 240 11.30 18.07 5.15
C SER A 240 11.34 19.39 4.42
N SER A 241 12.35 19.55 3.57
CA SER A 241 12.46 20.67 2.63
C SER A 241 11.47 20.57 1.47
N GLY A 242 10.71 19.47 1.34
CA GLY A 242 9.76 19.25 0.24
C GLY A 242 10.40 18.94 -1.11
N VAL A 243 11.74 18.99 -1.23
CA VAL A 243 12.44 18.75 -2.50
C VAL A 243 12.44 17.24 -2.83
N TRP A 244 11.74 16.87 -3.90
CA TRP A 244 11.75 15.51 -4.42
C TRP A 244 12.94 15.30 -5.37
N VAL A 245 13.78 14.31 -5.09
CA VAL A 245 14.84 13.86 -5.99
C VAL A 245 14.38 12.59 -6.71
N SER A 246 14.35 12.64 -8.04
CA SER A 246 13.96 11.50 -8.87
C SER A 246 14.94 10.34 -8.70
N PRO A 247 14.46 9.10 -8.46
CA PRO A 247 15.29 7.91 -8.57
C PRO A 247 15.82 7.73 -10.00
N VAL A 248 16.95 7.02 -10.12
CA VAL A 248 17.51 6.61 -11.42
C VAL A 248 16.55 5.60 -12.05
N ARG A 249 16.13 5.86 -13.30
CA ARG A 249 15.22 4.98 -14.05
C ARG A 249 16.00 3.86 -14.73
N ARG A 250 15.38 2.70 -14.89
CA ARG A 250 15.94 1.62 -15.72
C ARG A 250 15.90 2.06 -17.19
N ILE A 251 17.02 1.87 -17.89
CA ILE A 251 17.18 2.18 -19.33
C ILE A 251 16.17 1.35 -20.13
N GLN A 252 15.26 2.03 -20.84
CA GLN A 252 14.40 1.39 -21.84
C GLN A 252 15.22 1.16 -23.11
N ARG A 253 15.38 -0.10 -23.53
CA ARG A 253 16.14 -0.47 -24.74
C ARG A 253 15.35 -0.27 -26.05
N GLN A 254 14.10 0.16 -26.00
CA GLN A 254 13.28 0.48 -27.18
C GLN A 254 12.60 1.84 -26.97
N PRO A 255 12.65 2.76 -27.94
CA PRO A 255 11.75 3.91 -27.96
C PRO A 255 10.32 3.38 -28.02
N GLN A 256 9.45 3.78 -27.08
CA GLN A 256 8.02 3.56 -27.26
C GLN A 256 7.58 4.42 -28.46
N GLU A 257 7.16 3.78 -29.56
CA GLU A 257 6.35 4.45 -30.57
C GLU A 257 5.11 5.00 -29.85
N ILE A 258 5.00 6.32 -29.80
CA ILE A 258 3.77 6.98 -29.39
C ILE A 258 2.76 6.61 -30.47
N ALA A 259 1.85 5.68 -30.17
CA ALA A 259 0.75 5.38 -31.07
C ALA A 259 -0.04 6.67 -31.29
N THR A 260 0.08 7.24 -32.49
CA THR A 260 -0.75 8.35 -32.94
C THR A 260 -2.21 7.91 -32.82
N PRO A 261 -3.09 8.67 -32.15
CA PRO A 261 -4.51 8.37 -32.19
C PRO A 261 -4.94 8.36 -33.66
N GLY A 262 -5.48 7.23 -34.13
CA GLY A 262 -6.07 7.16 -35.46
C GLY A 262 -7.17 8.23 -35.61
N PRO A 263 -7.38 8.77 -36.82
CA PRO A 263 -8.35 9.84 -37.03
C PRO A 263 -9.72 9.43 -36.50
N SER A 264 -10.23 10.23 -35.57
CA SER A 264 -11.59 10.11 -35.06
C SER A 264 -12.57 10.24 -36.22
N VAL A 265 -13.18 9.14 -36.63
CA VAL A 265 -14.32 9.17 -37.54
C VAL A 265 -15.50 9.76 -36.77
N VAL A 266 -15.73 11.05 -36.96
CA VAL A 266 -16.98 11.70 -36.56
C VAL A 266 -18.09 11.05 -37.40
N ARG A 267 -18.87 10.15 -36.81
CA ARG A 267 -20.15 9.74 -37.39
C ARG A 267 -21.16 10.82 -37.04
N THR A 268 -21.41 11.72 -37.98
CA THR A 268 -22.66 12.49 -38.02
C THR A 268 -23.79 11.53 -38.42
N GLY A 269 -24.71 11.31 -37.49
CA GLY A 269 -26.00 10.66 -37.70
C GLY A 269 -26.98 11.27 -36.72
#